data_AF-A0A0L6CX13-F1
#
_entry.id   AF-A0A0L6CX13-F1
#
_cell.length_a   1.000
_cell.length_b   1.000
_cell.length_c   1.000
_cell.angle_alpha   90.00
_cell.angle_beta   90.00
_cell.angle_gamma   90.00
#
_symmetry.space_group_name_H-M   'P 1'
#
loop_
_entity.id
_entity.type
_entity.pdbx_description
1 polymer ?
#
loop_
_entity_poly.entity_id
_entity_poly.type
_entity_poly.pdbx_seq_one_letter_code
_entity_poly.pdbx_strand_id
1 'polypeptide(L)'
;MSGRNTGRTSLRQRRRCLDPMREFDRLPPALRAWLARACLPWGPRSVLRAYRRALGQSGDAGRALQALDAIEARLIARDAARVWGDAHPAGLGERLPGAEPPCPGCG
;
A
#
# COMPACT_ATOMS: atom_id res chain seq x y z
N MET A 1 -13.86 -1.80 -35.75
CA MET A 1 -12.98 -1.01 -34.85
C MET A 1 -13.35 -1.32 -33.41
N SER A 2 -12.44 -1.91 -32.62
CA SER A 2 -12.68 -2.10 -31.18
C SER A 2 -11.43 -1.63 -30.44
N GLY A 3 -11.43 -0.33 -30.13
CA GLY A 3 -10.38 0.33 -29.38
C GLY A 3 -10.44 -0.10 -27.93
N ARG A 4 -9.54 -0.99 -27.53
CA ARG A 4 -9.25 -1.18 -26.10
C ARG A 4 -8.40 0.01 -25.66
N ASN A 5 -8.85 0.71 -24.62
CA ASN A 5 -8.19 1.89 -24.04
C ASN A 5 -6.92 1.52 -23.22
N THR A 6 -6.21 0.49 -23.66
CA THR A 6 -4.97 -0.02 -23.08
C THR A 6 -3.92 0.21 -24.15
N GLY A 7 -3.16 1.30 -24.05
CA GLY A 7 -2.11 1.63 -25.02
C GLY A 7 -1.05 0.54 -25.18
N ARG A 8 0.00 0.78 -25.98
CA ARG A 8 1.13 -0.14 -26.14
C ARG A 8 1.96 -0.20 -24.84
N THR A 9 1.58 -1.08 -23.92
CA THR A 9 2.36 -1.39 -22.71
C THR A 9 3.09 -2.72 -22.89
N SER A 10 4.34 -2.81 -22.44
CA SER A 10 5.11 -4.06 -22.37
C SER A 10 4.67 -4.98 -21.22
N LEU A 11 3.70 -4.55 -20.39
CA LEU A 11 3.22 -5.31 -19.26
C LEU A 11 2.31 -6.44 -19.73
N ARG A 12 2.67 -7.67 -19.34
CA ARG A 12 1.95 -8.88 -19.73
C ARG A 12 0.55 -8.86 -19.10
N GLN A 13 -0.47 -8.67 -19.94
CA GLN A 13 -1.86 -8.64 -19.51
C GLN A 13 -2.30 -10.05 -19.05
N ARG A 14 -2.20 -10.32 -17.74
CA ARG A 14 -2.69 -11.58 -17.17
C ARG A 14 -4.19 -11.47 -16.97
N ARG A 15 -4.98 -12.24 -17.74
CA ARG A 15 -6.40 -12.47 -17.40
C ARG A 15 -6.43 -13.13 -16.04
N ARG A 16 -6.87 -12.41 -15.00
CA ARG A 16 -7.19 -13.03 -13.72
C ARG A 16 -8.42 -13.90 -13.96
N CYS A 17 -8.32 -15.21 -13.72
CA CYS A 17 -9.43 -16.17 -13.86
C CYS A 17 -10.55 -15.96 -12.82
N LEU A 18 -10.50 -14.86 -12.06
CA LEU A 18 -11.35 -14.58 -10.93
C LEU A 18 -11.92 -13.18 -11.04
N ASP A 19 -13.22 -13.10 -10.81
CA ASP A 19 -13.98 -11.86 -10.75
C ASP A 19 -13.57 -11.08 -9.49
N PRO A 20 -12.84 -9.96 -9.64
CA PRO A 20 -12.37 -9.18 -8.50
C PRO A 20 -13.50 -8.64 -7.64
N MET A 21 -14.67 -8.37 -8.23
CA MET A 21 -15.80 -7.82 -7.51
C MET A 21 -16.45 -8.88 -6.63
N ARG A 22 -16.64 -10.08 -7.17
CA ARG A 22 -17.13 -11.22 -6.37
C ARG A 22 -16.23 -11.53 -5.17
N GLU A 23 -14.92 -11.36 -5.31
CA GLU A 23 -13.98 -11.57 -4.21
C GLU A 23 -14.03 -10.46 -3.17
N PHE A 24 -14.21 -9.21 -3.61
CA PHE A 24 -14.40 -8.07 -2.73
C PHE A 24 -15.69 -8.20 -1.92
N ASP A 25 -16.79 -8.60 -2.56
CA ASP A 25 -18.10 -8.75 -1.91
C ASP A 25 -18.12 -9.84 -0.84
N ARG A 26 -17.22 -10.83 -0.94
CA ARG A 26 -17.04 -11.90 0.04
C ARG A 26 -16.20 -11.51 1.26
N LEU A 27 -15.58 -10.33 1.25
CA LEU A 27 -14.76 -9.88 2.38
C LEU A 27 -15.64 -9.46 3.56
N PRO A 28 -15.17 -9.67 4.81
CA PRO A 28 -15.84 -9.13 6.00
C PRO A 28 -16.01 -7.60 5.90
N PRO A 29 -17.09 -7.01 6.45
CA PRO A 29 -17.35 -5.58 6.35
C PRO A 29 -16.18 -4.70 6.83
N ALA A 30 -15.55 -5.06 7.96
CA ALA A 30 -14.39 -4.34 8.48
C ALA A 30 -13.20 -4.36 7.50
N LEU A 31 -13.00 -5.48 6.80
CA LEU A 31 -11.91 -5.62 5.83
C LEU A 31 -12.22 -4.88 4.53
N ARG A 32 -13.49 -4.78 4.13
CA ARG A 32 -13.94 -3.95 3.01
C ARG A 32 -13.72 -2.47 3.31
N ALA A 33 -14.10 -2.02 4.50
CA ALA A 33 -13.87 -0.65 4.94
C ALA A 33 -12.38 -0.32 4.97
N TRP A 34 -11.55 -1.25 5.45
CA TRP A 34 -10.10 -1.14 5.40
C TRP A 34 -9.56 -1.03 3.96
N LEU A 35 -10.05 -1.87 3.04
CA LEU A 35 -9.59 -1.83 1.66
C LEU A 35 -9.98 -0.52 0.95
N ALA A 36 -11.14 0.04 1.28
CA ALA A 36 -11.61 1.30 0.70
C ALA A 36 -10.78 2.53 1.11
N ARG A 37 -10.13 2.47 2.29
CA ARG A 37 -9.23 3.54 2.79
C ARG A 37 -7.76 3.32 2.46
N ALA A 38 -7.38 2.13 2.00
CA ALA A 38 -6.00 1.76 1.73
C ALA A 38 -5.42 2.61 0.60
N CYS A 39 -4.16 3.05 0.75
CA CYS A 39 -3.51 3.91 -0.23
C CYS A 39 -3.02 3.13 -1.46
N LEU A 40 -2.66 1.86 -1.30
CA LEU A 40 -2.16 1.04 -2.40
C LEU A 40 -3.30 0.30 -3.14
N PRO A 41 -3.15 0.00 -4.44
CA PRO A 41 -4.12 -0.78 -5.21
C PRO A 41 -4.00 -2.28 -4.86
N TRP A 42 -4.42 -2.61 -3.64
CA TRP A 42 -4.40 -3.97 -3.11
C TRP A 42 -5.38 -4.90 -3.84
N GLY A 43 -5.01 -6.18 -3.96
CA GLY A 43 -5.94 -7.23 -4.37
C GLY A 43 -6.77 -7.75 -3.19
N PRO A 44 -8.06 -8.07 -3.37
CA PRO A 44 -8.91 -8.57 -2.28
C PRO A 44 -8.36 -9.88 -1.66
N ARG A 45 -7.79 -10.77 -2.49
CA ARG A 45 -7.14 -12.01 -2.02
C ARG A 45 -5.92 -11.77 -1.15
N SER A 46 -5.05 -10.84 -1.54
CA SER A 46 -3.79 -10.60 -0.82
C SER A 46 -4.08 -10.00 0.55
N VAL A 47 -5.05 -9.09 0.60
CA VAL A 47 -5.53 -8.50 1.86
C VAL A 47 -6.18 -9.54 2.75
N LEU A 48 -7.06 -10.38 2.21
CA LEU A 48 -7.66 -11.47 2.99
C LEU A 48 -6.62 -12.44 3.54
N ARG A 49 -5.58 -12.78 2.77
CA ARG A 49 -4.49 -13.65 3.21
C ARG A 49 -3.67 -13.01 4.33
N ALA A 50 -3.32 -11.74 4.20
CA ALA A 50 -2.58 -11.01 5.22
C ALA A 50 -3.42 -10.84 6.50
N TYR A 51 -4.70 -10.51 6.37
CA TYR A 51 -5.65 -10.40 7.47
C TYR A 51 -5.78 -11.71 8.25
N ARG A 52 -6.03 -12.84 7.57
CA ARG A 52 -6.14 -14.16 8.20
C ARG A 52 -4.87 -14.56 8.94
N ARG A 53 -3.70 -14.27 8.35
CA ARG A 53 -2.41 -14.51 8.99
C ARG A 53 -2.26 -13.68 10.26
N ALA A 54 -2.62 -12.40 10.23
CA ALA A 54 -2.54 -11.53 11.40
C ALA A 54 -3.57 -11.94 12.47
N LEU A 55 -4.78 -12.31 12.06
CA LEU A 55 -5.84 -12.80 12.94
C LEU A 55 -5.44 -14.11 13.64
N GLY A 56 -4.83 -15.05 12.92
CA GLY A 56 -4.35 -16.31 13.51
C GLY A 56 -3.20 -16.12 14.51
N GLN A 57 -2.45 -15.02 14.42
CA GLN A 57 -1.36 -14.70 15.36
C GLN A 57 -1.84 -13.89 16.57
N SER A 58 -2.82 -13.00 16.38
CA SER A 58 -3.25 -12.07 17.43
C SER A 58 -4.56 -12.46 18.10
N GLY A 59 -5.40 -13.27 17.45
CA GLY A 59 -6.75 -13.62 17.91
C GLY A 59 -7.74 -12.43 17.89
N ASP A 60 -7.29 -11.23 17.53
CA ASP A 60 -8.07 -10.00 17.60
C ASP A 60 -8.16 -9.33 16.22
N ALA A 61 -9.38 -8.93 15.85
CA ALA A 61 -9.65 -8.30 14.57
C ALA A 61 -9.02 -6.92 14.45
N GLY A 62 -8.97 -6.14 15.55
CA GLY A 62 -8.34 -4.82 15.57
C GLY A 62 -6.83 -4.88 15.35
N ARG A 63 -6.15 -5.79 16.07
CA ARG A 63 -4.72 -6.08 15.89
C ARG A 63 -4.42 -6.59 14.48
N ALA A 64 -5.31 -7.38 13.89
CA ALA A 64 -5.15 -7.83 12.51
C ALA A 64 -5.22 -6.67 11.50
N LEU A 65 -6.09 -5.68 11.71
CA LEU A 65 -6.17 -4.47 10.88
C LEU A 65 -4.93 -3.57 11.07
N GLN A 66 -4.46 -3.38 12.30
CA GLN A 66 -3.20 -2.65 12.57
C GLN A 66 -2.01 -3.30 11.89
N ALA A 67 -1.94 -4.63 11.86
CA ALA A 67 -0.90 -5.36 11.14
C ALA A 67 -0.97 -5.12 9.63
N LEU A 68 -2.17 -4.96 9.05
CA LEU A 68 -2.32 -4.58 7.65
C LEU A 68 -1.83 -3.16 7.38
N ASP A 69 -2.16 -2.19 8.24
CA ASP A 69 -1.67 -0.81 8.14
C ASP A 69 -0.12 -0.78 8.15
N ALA A 70 0.51 -1.56 9.03
CA ALA A 70 1.97 -1.69 9.10
C ALA A 70 2.58 -2.31 7.83
N ILE A 71 1.90 -3.27 7.19
CA ILE A 71 2.36 -3.86 5.92
C ILE A 71 2.25 -2.83 4.80
N GLU A 72 1.15 -2.07 4.73
CA GLU A 72 0.97 -1.01 3.74
C GLU A 72 2.06 0.05 3.86
N ALA A 73 2.32 0.56 5.07
CA ALA A 73 3.37 1.55 5.30
C ALA A 73 4.76 1.07 4.81
N ARG A 74 5.11 -0.20 5.06
CA ARG A 74 6.36 -0.80 4.58
C ARG A 74 6.42 -0.89 3.05
N LEU A 75 5.31 -1.21 2.40
CA LEU A 75 5.24 -1.27 0.94
C LEU A 75 5.36 0.13 0.33
N ILE A 76 4.69 1.12 0.92
CA ILE A 76 4.81 2.52 0.51
C ILE A 76 6.25 3.01 0.67
N ALA A 77 6.90 2.75 1.81
CA ALA A 77 8.30 3.15 2.02
C ALA A 77 9.24 2.53 0.97
N ARG A 78 9.05 1.24 0.68
CA ARG A 78 9.85 0.53 -0.34
C ARG A 78 9.62 1.08 -1.74
N ASP A 79 8.38 1.35 -2.10
CA ASP A 79 8.05 1.89 -3.42
C ASP A 79 8.52 3.34 -3.54
N ALA A 80 8.38 4.12 -2.47
CA ALA A 80 8.83 5.49 -2.43
C ALA A 80 10.33 5.63 -2.66
N ALA A 81 11.14 4.78 -2.00
CA ALA A 81 12.57 4.71 -2.23
C ALA A 81 12.91 4.32 -3.68
N ARG A 82 12.07 3.52 -4.34
CA ARG A 82 12.28 3.09 -5.73
C ARG A 82 11.89 4.16 -6.75
N VAL A 83 10.79 4.89 -6.51
CA VAL A 83 10.22 5.87 -7.44
C VAL A 83 10.90 7.24 -7.30
N TRP A 84 11.18 7.66 -6.07
CA TRP A 84 11.68 9.01 -5.75
C TRP A 84 13.06 9.01 -5.08
N GLY A 85 13.66 7.85 -4.79
CA GLY A 85 14.94 7.75 -4.08
C GLY A 85 14.84 8.12 -2.59
N ASP A 86 15.99 8.35 -1.94
CA ASP A 86 16.08 8.71 -0.52
C ASP A 86 15.54 10.12 -0.19
N ALA A 87 15.02 10.86 -1.17
CA ALA A 87 14.47 12.20 -0.97
C ALA A 87 12.99 12.21 -0.54
N HIS A 88 12.28 11.07 -0.63
CA HIS A 88 10.86 11.01 -0.26
C HIS A 88 10.67 10.91 1.26
N PRO A 89 9.77 11.69 1.88
CA PRO A 89 9.56 11.69 3.33
C PRO A 89 9.12 10.33 3.91
N ALA A 90 8.52 9.45 3.10
CA ALA A 90 8.21 8.07 3.51
C ALA A 90 9.41 7.10 3.42
N GLY A 91 10.50 7.48 2.74
CA GLY A 91 11.77 6.73 2.69
C GLY A 91 12.79 7.26 3.71
N LEU A 92 12.76 8.56 3.99
CA LEU A 92 13.43 9.20 5.11
C LEU A 92 12.67 8.83 6.39
N GLY A 93 12.94 7.66 6.97
CA GLY A 93 12.51 7.38 8.34
C GLY A 93 12.94 8.55 9.23
N GLU A 94 11.99 9.41 9.60
CA GLU A 94 12.18 10.63 10.38
C GLU A 94 13.41 11.47 10.01
N ARG A 95 13.25 12.39 9.06
CA ARG A 95 14.02 13.64 9.10
C ARG A 95 13.06 14.81 9.18
N LEU A 96 12.76 15.21 10.41
CA LEU A 96 12.03 16.44 10.73
C LEU A 96 12.65 17.64 9.99
N PRO A 97 11.85 18.49 9.32
CA PRO A 97 12.33 19.75 8.78
C PRO A 97 12.45 20.76 9.92
N GLY A 98 13.67 21.17 10.27
CA GLY A 98 13.87 22.17 11.32
C GLY A 98 15.32 22.55 11.67
N ALA A 99 16.33 21.82 11.17
CA ALA A 99 17.72 22.26 11.31
C ALA A 99 18.11 23.11 10.09
N GLU A 100 17.83 24.41 10.14
CA GLU A 100 18.53 25.35 9.27
C GLU A 100 20.04 25.27 9.56
N PRO A 101 20.91 25.14 8.54
CA PRO A 101 22.35 25.26 8.78
C PRO A 101 22.67 26.68 9.25
N PRO A 102 23.56 26.88 10.25
CA PRO A 102 23.92 28.22 10.70
C PRO A 102 24.49 29.02 9.52
N CYS A 103 23.96 30.23 9.33
CA CYS A 103 24.38 31.16 8.28
C CYS A 103 25.90 31.41 8.38
N PRO A 104 26.71 31.11 7.34
CA PRO A 104 28.11 31.46 7.36
C PRO A 104 28.24 32.94 6.99
N GLY A 105 28.57 33.80 7.96
CA GLY A 105 29.14 35.12 7.67
C GLY A 105 28.33 36.34 8.11
N CYS A 106 27.85 36.39 9.34
CA CYS A 106 27.62 37.68 10.00
C CYS A 106 28.83 37.99 10.89
N GLY A 107 29.80 38.69 10.30
CA GLY A 107 30.93 39.34 10.94
C GLY A 107 31.23 40.62 10.18
#